data_AF-A0A069AB30-F1
#
_entry.id   AF-A0A069AB30-F1
#
_cell.length_a   1.000
_cell.length_b   1.000
_cell.length_c   1.000
_cell.angle_alpha   90.00
_cell.angle_beta   90.00
_cell.angle_gamma   90.00
#
_symmetry.space_group_name_H-M   'P 1'
#
loop_
_entity.id
_entity.type
_entity.pdbx_description
1 polymer ?
#
loop_
_entity_poly.entity_id
_entity_poly.type
_entity_poly.pdbx_seq_one_letter_code
_entity_poly.pdbx_strand_id
1 'polypeptide(L)'
;MSNKLIKNLLSGILQILFFLLGLVIVVGGFKSFMYLCFSGEATLQGTIYGILMFILGVSYFIIIKSLIEVLGSSEHSLFVKENVKRFRIIGYLLLLNSLIEFISTFGTTGKGMRFLDLGFGFYFTVPVFVYFITSLMSFVIADGFVKAIKIKEDNDLTI
;
A
#
# COMPACT_ATOMS: atom_id res chain seq x y z
N MET A 1 -14.37 -5.04 -26.56
CA MET A 1 -15.46 -4.55 -25.70
C MET A 1 -15.28 -4.93 -24.22
N SER A 2 -14.95 -6.19 -23.90
CA SER A 2 -14.70 -6.66 -22.51
C SER A 2 -13.60 -5.90 -21.74
N ASN A 3 -12.45 -5.62 -22.38
CA ASN A 3 -11.30 -5.02 -21.68
C ASN A 3 -11.54 -3.56 -21.20
N LYS A 4 -12.37 -2.80 -21.94
CA LYS A 4 -12.74 -1.43 -21.58
C LYS A 4 -13.70 -1.40 -20.37
N LEU A 5 -14.61 -2.37 -20.29
CA LEU A 5 -15.52 -2.52 -19.16
C LEU A 5 -14.77 -2.87 -17.87
N ILE A 6 -13.85 -3.84 -17.94
CA ILE A 6 -13.00 -4.23 -16.80
C ILE A 6 -12.17 -3.04 -16.31
N LYS A 7 -11.55 -2.29 -17.24
CA LYS A 7 -10.79 -1.09 -16.89
C LYS A 7 -11.65 -0.03 -16.20
N ASN A 8 -12.83 0.28 -16.76
CA ASN A 8 -13.73 1.27 -16.19
C ASN A 8 -14.21 0.86 -14.80
N LEU A 9 -14.51 -0.43 -14.61
CA LEU A 9 -14.88 -0.99 -13.31
C LEU A 9 -13.74 -0.84 -12.30
N LEU A 10 -12.51 -1.23 -12.67
CA LEU A 10 -11.34 -1.12 -11.81
C LEU A 10 -11.06 0.35 -11.43
N SER A 11 -11.16 1.26 -12.41
CA SER A 11 -11.01 2.70 -12.16
C SER A 11 -12.07 3.21 -11.19
N GLY A 12 -13.34 2.82 -11.38
CA GLY A 12 -14.43 3.21 -10.48
C GLY A 12 -14.21 2.71 -9.05
N ILE A 13 -13.81 1.44 -8.89
CA ILE A 13 -13.48 0.86 -7.59
C ILE A 13 -12.34 1.63 -6.93
N LEU A 14 -11.25 1.90 -7.65
CA LEU A 14 -10.10 2.63 -7.11
C LEU A 14 -10.48 4.06 -6.69
N GLN A 15 -11.30 4.76 -7.47
CA GLN A 15 -11.77 6.11 -7.13
C GLN A 15 -12.67 6.12 -5.89
N ILE A 16 -13.57 5.16 -5.77
CA ILE A 16 -14.41 5.00 -4.57
C ILE A 16 -13.54 4.72 -3.35
N LEU A 17 -12.59 3.79 -3.45
CA LEU A 17 -11.67 3.47 -2.36
C LEU A 17 -10.80 4.68 -1.98
N PHE A 18 -10.31 5.45 -2.96
CA PHE A 18 -9.55 6.66 -2.72
C PHE A 18 -10.35 7.69 -1.93
N PHE A 19 -11.60 7.94 -2.34
CA PHE A 19 -12.48 8.88 -1.67
C PHE A 19 -12.83 8.44 -0.24
N LEU A 20 -13.27 7.18 -0.08
CA LEU A 20 -13.63 6.63 1.23
C LEU A 20 -12.45 6.63 2.19
N LEU A 21 -11.28 6.19 1.74
CA LEU A 21 -10.09 6.17 2.57
C LEU A 21 -9.63 7.60 2.94
N GLY A 22 -9.69 8.54 1.98
CA GLY A 22 -9.41 9.95 2.25
C GLY A 22 -10.32 10.51 3.34
N LEU A 23 -11.62 10.19 3.29
CA LEU A 23 -12.58 10.60 4.31
C LEU A 23 -12.25 9.99 5.69
N VAL A 24 -11.93 8.69 5.74
CA VAL A 24 -11.54 8.00 6.98
C VAL A 24 -10.29 8.62 7.59
N ILE A 25 -9.28 8.96 6.79
CA ILE A 25 -8.04 9.59 7.28
C ILE A 25 -8.33 10.99 7.84
N VAL A 26 -9.14 11.80 7.17
CA VAL A 26 -9.47 13.16 7.62
C VAL A 26 -10.30 13.09 8.92
N VAL A 27 -11.39 12.34 8.93
CA VAL A 27 -12.28 12.23 10.10
C VAL A 27 -11.58 11.53 11.26
N GLY A 28 -10.91 10.43 11.00
CA GLY A 28 -10.17 9.66 12.00
C GLY A 28 -8.98 10.44 12.56
N GLY A 29 -8.24 11.16 11.71
CA GLY A 29 -7.15 12.04 12.10
C GLY A 29 -7.64 13.19 12.98
N PHE A 30 -8.72 13.86 12.58
CA PHE A 30 -9.32 14.93 13.39
C PHE A 30 -9.81 14.43 14.76
N LYS A 31 -10.51 13.29 14.79
CA LYS A 31 -10.95 12.67 16.06
C LYS A 31 -9.77 12.32 16.96
N SER A 32 -8.70 11.76 16.39
CA SER A 32 -7.49 11.38 17.14
C SER A 32 -6.76 12.59 17.68
N PHE A 33 -6.67 13.67 16.89
CA PHE A 33 -6.10 14.95 17.33
C PHE A 33 -6.89 15.55 18.49
N MET A 34 -8.23 15.60 18.37
CA MET A 34 -9.09 16.10 19.44
C MET A 34 -8.92 15.30 20.73
N TYR A 35 -8.83 13.97 20.62
CA TYR A 35 -8.57 13.11 21.76
C TYR A 35 -7.21 13.43 22.40
N LEU A 36 -6.14 13.54 21.62
CA LEU A 36 -4.79 13.85 22.11
C LEU A 36 -4.69 15.21 22.82
N CYS A 37 -5.30 16.25 22.28
CA CYS A 37 -5.16 17.61 22.81
C CYS A 37 -6.13 17.93 23.96
N PHE A 38 -7.30 17.29 24.03
CA PHE A 38 -8.39 17.75 24.90
C PHE A 38 -8.97 16.70 25.87
N SER A 39 -8.68 15.41 25.71
CA SER A 39 -9.28 14.37 26.58
C SER A 39 -8.62 14.26 27.96
N GLY A 40 -7.33 14.57 28.08
CA GLY A 40 -6.54 14.28 29.28
C GLY A 40 -6.30 12.78 29.54
N GLU A 41 -6.83 11.89 28.71
CA GLU A 41 -6.80 10.42 28.86
C GLU A 41 -5.79 9.75 27.92
N ALA A 42 -5.06 10.53 27.12
CA ALA A 42 -4.13 10.00 26.13
C ALA A 42 -2.97 9.24 26.79
N THR A 43 -2.93 7.93 26.58
CA THR A 43 -1.80 7.09 27.02
C THR A 43 -0.70 7.07 25.96
N LEU A 44 0.56 6.88 26.39
CA LEU A 44 1.70 6.74 25.47
C LEU A 44 1.49 5.59 24.47
N GLN A 45 1.03 4.45 24.97
CA GLN A 45 0.77 3.26 24.14
C GLN A 45 -0.36 3.51 23.12
N GLY A 46 -1.46 4.15 23.54
CA GLY A 46 -2.56 4.51 22.65
C GLY A 46 -2.14 5.50 21.56
N THR A 47 -1.26 6.45 21.92
CA THR A 47 -0.70 7.44 20.99
C THR A 47 0.18 6.77 19.93
N ILE A 48 1.10 5.89 20.34
CA ILE A 48 1.97 5.14 19.43
C ILE A 48 1.12 4.30 18.46
N TYR A 49 0.12 3.57 18.97
CA TYR A 49 -0.78 2.79 18.14
C TYR A 49 -1.55 3.66 17.14
N GLY A 50 -2.07 4.82 17.58
CA GLY A 50 -2.75 5.78 16.70
C GLY A 50 -1.86 6.30 15.57
N ILE A 51 -0.60 6.62 15.87
CA ILE A 51 0.38 7.06 14.87
C ILE A 51 0.66 5.94 13.85
N LEU A 52 0.88 4.70 14.30
CA LEU A 52 1.11 3.55 13.41
C LEU A 52 -0.10 3.31 12.49
N MET A 53 -1.31 3.38 13.02
CA MET A 53 -2.55 3.25 12.24
C MET A 53 -2.72 4.40 11.23
N PHE A 54 -2.33 5.63 11.60
CA PHE A 54 -2.33 6.76 10.67
C PHE A 54 -1.32 6.57 9.54
N ILE A 55 -0.10 6.11 9.84
CA ILE A 55 0.92 5.78 8.84
C ILE A 55 0.40 4.70 7.87
N LEU A 56 -0.24 3.64 8.39
CA LEU A 56 -0.89 2.62 7.57
C LEU A 56 -2.00 3.22 6.67
N GLY A 57 -2.83 4.11 7.20
CA GLY A 57 -3.87 4.78 6.42
C GLY A 57 -3.28 5.59 5.25
N VAL A 58 -2.27 6.41 5.55
CA VAL A 58 -1.57 7.23 4.54
C VAL A 58 -0.87 6.35 3.51
N SER A 59 -0.24 5.23 3.91
CA SER A 59 0.42 4.32 2.98
C SER A 59 -0.58 3.72 1.98
N TYR A 60 -1.76 3.26 2.44
CA TYR A 60 -2.82 2.79 1.54
C TYR A 60 -3.33 3.87 0.60
N PHE A 61 -3.46 5.11 1.09
CA PHE A 61 -3.89 6.23 0.27
C PHE A 61 -2.93 6.50 -0.88
N ILE A 62 -1.61 6.48 -0.60
CA ILE A 62 -0.58 6.64 -1.62
C ILE A 62 -0.56 5.45 -2.60
N ILE A 63 -0.76 4.22 -2.11
CA ILE A 63 -0.85 3.01 -2.95
C ILE A 63 -2.02 3.13 -3.94
N ILE A 64 -3.22 3.47 -3.45
CA ILE A 64 -4.42 3.62 -4.30
C ILE A 64 -4.20 4.74 -5.32
N LYS A 65 -3.67 5.88 -4.91
CA LYS A 65 -3.33 6.98 -5.82
C LYS A 65 -2.37 6.51 -6.92
N SER A 66 -1.32 5.78 -6.55
CA SER A 66 -0.32 5.25 -7.49
C SER A 66 -0.95 4.27 -8.48
N LEU A 67 -1.88 3.42 -8.03
CA LEU A 67 -2.62 2.50 -8.89
C LEU A 67 -3.55 3.23 -9.87
N ILE A 68 -4.24 4.29 -9.43
CA ILE A 68 -5.06 5.14 -10.30
C ILE A 68 -4.19 5.75 -11.41
N GLU A 69 -3.01 6.27 -11.06
CA GLU A 69 -2.11 6.88 -12.04
C GLU A 69 -1.53 5.86 -13.03
N VAL A 70 -1.17 4.64 -12.56
CA VAL A 70 -0.77 3.54 -13.45
C VAL A 70 -1.90 3.18 -14.41
N LEU A 71 -3.14 3.04 -13.90
CA LEU A 71 -4.29 2.72 -14.74
C LEU A 71 -4.61 3.82 -15.75
N GLY A 72 -4.43 5.09 -15.38
CA GLY A 72 -4.58 6.24 -16.28
C GLY A 72 -3.57 6.20 -17.44
N SER A 73 -2.30 5.93 -17.15
CA SER A 73 -1.24 5.87 -18.18
C SER A 73 -1.39 4.71 -19.17
N SER A 74 -2.18 3.67 -18.82
CA SER A 74 -2.41 2.50 -19.67
C SER A 74 -3.07 2.80 -21.02
N GLU A 75 -3.65 3.99 -21.21
CA GLU A 75 -4.25 4.41 -22.49
C GLU A 75 -3.21 4.71 -23.57
N HIS A 76 -2.02 5.13 -23.15
CA HIS A 76 -0.96 5.54 -24.06
C HIS A 76 0.20 4.55 -24.01
N SER A 77 0.73 4.26 -22.81
CA SER A 77 1.77 3.26 -22.61
C SER A 77 1.92 2.91 -21.13
N LEU A 78 1.84 1.61 -20.81
CA LEU A 78 2.16 1.11 -19.47
C LEU A 78 3.66 1.14 -19.17
N PHE A 79 4.50 1.03 -20.20
CA PHE A 79 5.95 0.92 -20.09
C PHE A 79 6.59 2.31 -20.14
N VAL A 80 6.40 3.07 -19.07
CA VAL A 80 7.02 4.39 -18.88
C VAL A 80 7.77 4.44 -17.54
N LYS A 81 8.82 5.27 -17.47
CA LYS A 81 9.70 5.37 -16.29
C LYS A 81 8.93 5.79 -15.03
N GLU A 82 7.86 6.56 -15.19
CA GLU A 82 6.95 6.98 -14.12
C GLU A 82 6.24 5.78 -13.48
N ASN A 83 5.79 4.81 -14.29
CA ASN A 83 5.12 3.61 -13.76
C ASN A 83 6.09 2.69 -13.03
N VAL A 84 7.35 2.62 -13.47
CA VAL A 84 8.41 1.93 -12.71
C VAL A 84 8.55 2.54 -11.32
N LYS A 85 8.61 3.88 -11.22
CA LYS A 85 8.69 4.59 -9.94
C LYS A 85 7.46 4.31 -9.07
N ARG A 86 6.25 4.35 -9.64
CA ARG A 86 4.99 4.06 -8.93
C ARG A 86 4.97 2.63 -8.37
N PHE A 87 5.32 1.62 -9.15
CA PHE A 87 5.40 0.24 -8.65
C PHE A 87 6.46 0.05 -7.56
N ARG A 88 7.61 0.73 -7.66
CA ARG A 88 8.61 0.72 -6.58
C ARG A 88 8.07 1.37 -5.30
N ILE A 89 7.38 2.50 -5.41
CA ILE A 89 6.73 3.17 -4.26
C ILE A 89 5.71 2.23 -3.61
N ILE A 90 4.84 1.60 -4.41
CA ILE A 90 3.88 0.61 -3.91
C ILE A 90 4.61 -0.53 -3.18
N GLY A 91 5.68 -1.06 -3.78
CA GLY A 91 6.51 -2.09 -3.16
C GLY A 91 7.07 -1.68 -1.80
N TYR A 92 7.70 -0.49 -1.71
CA TYR A 92 8.25 0.01 -0.45
C TYR A 92 7.17 0.24 0.62
N LEU A 93 6.02 0.79 0.25
CA LEU A 93 4.91 1.03 1.19
C LEU A 93 4.30 -0.28 1.71
N LEU A 94 4.15 -1.30 0.85
CA LEU A 94 3.69 -2.62 1.27
C LEU A 94 4.70 -3.31 2.19
N LEU A 95 6.01 -3.15 1.93
CA LEU A 95 7.06 -3.67 2.81
C LEU A 95 7.01 -2.98 4.18
N LEU A 96 6.83 -1.66 4.22
CA LEU A 96 6.62 -0.92 5.46
C LEU A 96 5.38 -1.41 6.21
N ASN A 97 4.26 -1.63 5.51
CA ASN A 97 3.02 -2.15 6.12
C ASN A 97 3.24 -3.56 6.71
N SER A 98 4.00 -4.41 6.02
CA SER A 98 4.38 -5.74 6.53
C SER A 98 5.18 -5.64 7.83
N LEU A 99 6.14 -4.70 7.91
CA LEU A 99 6.91 -4.46 9.14
C LEU A 99 6.06 -3.92 10.28
N ILE A 100 5.17 -2.95 10.01
CA ILE A 100 4.26 -2.40 11.02
C ILE A 100 3.36 -3.51 11.57
N GLU A 101 2.80 -4.34 10.70
CA GLU A 101 1.96 -5.48 11.10
C GLU A 101 2.76 -6.51 11.91
N PHE A 102 3.99 -6.82 11.50
CA PHE A 102 4.83 -7.75 12.24
C PHE A 102 5.15 -7.23 13.65
N ILE A 103 5.51 -5.96 13.78
CA ILE A 103 5.82 -5.33 15.07
C ILE A 103 4.55 -5.18 15.94
N SER A 104 3.39 -4.91 15.35
CA SER A 104 2.13 -4.75 16.09
C SER A 104 1.68 -6.06 16.77
N THR A 105 2.15 -7.21 16.29
CA THR A 105 1.87 -8.51 16.93
C THR A 105 2.63 -8.71 18.25
N PHE A 106 3.69 -7.92 18.50
CA PHE A 106 4.53 -8.06 19.69
C PHE A 106 3.73 -7.86 20.98
N GLY A 107 3.81 -8.84 21.88
CA GLY A 107 3.11 -8.79 23.17
C GLY A 107 1.60 -8.95 23.09
N THR A 108 1.02 -9.19 21.91
CA THR A 108 -0.41 -9.47 21.76
C THR A 108 -0.68 -10.98 21.80
N THR A 109 -1.13 -11.47 22.94
CA THR A 109 -1.70 -12.82 23.05
C THR A 109 -3.10 -12.80 22.43
N GLY A 110 -3.23 -13.32 21.20
CA GLY A 110 -4.52 -13.79 20.69
C GLY A 110 -5.28 -12.93 19.67
N LYS A 111 -4.64 -12.13 18.81
CA LYS A 111 -5.34 -11.49 17.68
C LYS A 111 -4.83 -12.01 16.32
N GLY A 112 -5.74 -12.63 15.54
CA GLY A 112 -5.50 -13.07 14.16
C GLY A 112 -5.08 -14.54 13.99
N MET A 113 -5.14 -15.02 12.74
CA MET A 113 -4.67 -16.36 12.36
C MET A 113 -3.14 -16.36 12.29
N ARG A 114 -2.53 -17.13 13.18
CA ARG A 114 -1.06 -17.28 13.29
C ARG A 114 -0.61 -18.36 12.31
N PHE A 115 0.35 -18.02 11.47
CA PHE A 115 0.89 -18.94 10.47
C PHE A 115 2.20 -19.57 10.95
N LEU A 116 3.06 -18.76 11.61
CA LEU A 116 4.31 -19.20 12.22
C LEU A 116 4.45 -18.54 13.59
N ASP A 117 4.75 -19.33 14.61
CA ASP A 117 5.11 -18.86 15.95
C ASP A 117 6.64 -18.90 16.09
N LEU A 118 7.26 -17.74 16.30
CA LEU A 118 8.70 -17.62 16.49
C LEU A 118 9.11 -17.72 17.97
N GLY A 119 8.15 -17.84 18.89
CA GLY A 119 8.37 -17.64 20.32
C GLY A 119 8.50 -16.16 20.69
N PHE A 120 8.64 -15.88 21.99
CA PHE A 120 8.83 -14.53 22.55
C PHE A 120 7.76 -13.48 22.18
N GLY A 121 6.57 -13.93 21.76
CA GLY A 121 5.46 -13.06 21.40
C GLY A 121 5.54 -12.46 19.98
N PHE A 122 6.39 -13.00 19.10
CA PHE A 122 6.41 -12.66 17.67
C PHE A 122 5.67 -13.70 16.83
N TYR A 123 4.75 -13.24 15.99
CA TYR A 123 3.94 -14.09 15.13
C TYR A 123 3.97 -13.59 13.69
N PHE A 124 4.21 -14.49 12.74
CA PHE A 124 3.85 -14.21 11.36
C PHE A 124 2.36 -14.46 11.17
N THR A 125 1.61 -13.37 11.02
CA THR A 125 0.20 -13.42 10.65
C THR A 125 0.06 -13.49 9.13
N VAL A 126 -1.09 -13.96 8.65
CA VAL A 126 -1.40 -13.99 7.21
C VAL A 126 -1.21 -12.61 6.55
N PRO A 127 -1.67 -11.48 7.14
CA PRO A 127 -1.43 -10.15 6.57
C PRO A 127 0.04 -9.80 6.36
N VAL A 128 0.95 -10.19 7.28
CA VAL A 128 2.40 -9.95 7.12
C VAL A 128 2.91 -10.56 5.82
N PHE A 129 2.56 -11.82 5.56
CA PHE A 129 2.96 -12.51 4.33
C PHE A 129 2.30 -11.93 3.09
N VAL A 130 1.01 -11.58 3.16
CA VAL A 130 0.30 -10.97 2.03
C VAL A 130 0.97 -9.65 1.62
N TYR A 131 1.27 -8.76 2.58
CA TYR A 131 1.98 -7.51 2.29
C TYR A 131 3.39 -7.74 1.77
N PHE A 132 4.12 -8.70 2.35
CA PHE A 132 5.47 -9.02 1.92
C PHE A 132 5.51 -9.56 0.48
N ILE A 133 4.66 -10.55 0.16
CA ILE A 133 4.60 -11.14 -1.18
C ILE A 133 4.13 -10.10 -2.20
N THR A 134 3.10 -9.31 -1.88
CA THR A 134 2.61 -8.25 -2.80
C THR A 134 3.63 -7.13 -3.01
N SER A 135 4.44 -6.82 -2.01
CA SER A 135 5.60 -5.93 -2.15
C SER A 135 6.61 -6.47 -3.15
N LEU A 136 7.02 -7.74 -3.01
CA LEU A 136 7.95 -8.40 -3.93
C LEU A 136 7.39 -8.45 -5.35
N MET A 137 6.11 -8.78 -5.52
CA MET A 137 5.45 -8.73 -6.84
C MET A 137 5.53 -7.34 -7.45
N SER A 138 5.32 -6.28 -6.67
CA SER A 138 5.41 -4.90 -7.17
C SER A 138 6.83 -4.55 -7.64
N PHE A 139 7.88 -5.02 -6.95
CA PHE A 139 9.26 -4.85 -7.40
C PHE A 139 9.58 -5.65 -8.66
N VAL A 140 9.10 -6.89 -8.77
CA VAL A 140 9.25 -7.72 -9.96
C VAL A 140 8.58 -7.08 -11.17
N ILE A 141 7.37 -6.54 -11.02
CA ILE A 141 6.67 -5.79 -12.08
C ILE A 141 7.49 -4.57 -12.49
N ALA A 142 8.01 -3.81 -11.54
CA ALA A 142 8.85 -2.65 -11.82
C ALA A 142 10.11 -3.01 -12.62
N ASP A 143 10.80 -4.11 -12.29
CA ASP A 143 11.96 -4.59 -13.04
C ASP A 143 11.58 -5.06 -14.45
N GLY A 144 10.46 -5.77 -14.58
CA GLY A 144 9.90 -6.16 -15.88
C GLY A 144 9.61 -4.94 -16.77
N PHE A 145 9.08 -3.86 -16.20
CA PHE A 145 8.82 -2.63 -16.94
C PHE A 145 10.12 -1.93 -17.37
N VAL A 146 11.17 -1.93 -16.55
CA VAL A 146 12.49 -1.40 -16.94
C VAL A 146 13.03 -2.13 -18.17
N LYS A 147 12.96 -3.48 -18.16
CA LYS A 147 13.42 -4.28 -19.30
C LYS A 147 12.59 -4.04 -20.55
N ALA A 148 11.27 -3.95 -20.41
CA ALA A 148 10.37 -3.66 -21.54
C ALA A 148 10.62 -2.27 -22.15
N ILE A 149 10.87 -1.25 -21.31
CA ILE A 149 11.25 0.10 -21.77
C ILE A 149 12.55 0.03 -22.57
N LYS A 150 13.57 -0.67 -22.04
CA LYS A 150 14.87 -0.78 -22.71
C LYS A 150 14.74 -1.46 -24.09
N ILE A 151 14.00 -2.56 -24.19
CA ILE A 151 13.77 -3.26 -25.46
C ILE A 151 13.08 -2.34 -26.48
N LYS A 152 12.13 -1.52 -26.03
CA LYS A 152 11.45 -0.55 -26.88
C LYS A 152 12.42 0.54 -27.36
N GLU A 153 13.20 1.13 -26.45
CA GLU A 153 14.21 2.15 -26.77
C GLU A 153 15.27 1.59 -27.75
N ASP A 154 15.74 0.36 -27.54
CA ASP A 154 16.74 -0.29 -28.42
C ASP A 154 16.17 -0.54 -29.82
N ASN A 155 14.91 -0.98 -29.94
CA ASN A 155 14.24 -1.21 -31.23
C ASN A 155 13.96 0.10 -31.99
N ASP A 156 13.56 1.16 -31.28
CA ASP A 156 13.31 2.49 -31.88
C ASP A 156 14.61 3.11 -32.43
N LEU A 157 15.79 2.71 -31.93
CA LEU A 157 17.11 3.17 -32.41
C LEU A 157 17.66 2.38 -33.62
N THR A 158 17.07 1.23 -33.95
CA THR A 158 17.51 0.36 -35.06
C THR A 158 16.73 0.51 -36.36
N ILE A 159 15.69 1.37 -36.41
CA ILE A 159 14.89 1.66 -37.60
C ILE A 159 15.40 2.93 -38.30
#